data_AF-A0A534UQ96-F1
#
_entry.id   AF-A0A534UQ96-F1
#
_cell.length_a   1.000
_cell.length_b   1.000
_cell.length_c   1.000
_cell.angle_alpha   90.00
_cell.angle_beta   90.00
_cell.angle_gamma   90.00
#
_symmetry.space_group_name_H-M   'P 1'
#
loop_
_entity.id
_entity.type
_entity.pdbx_description
1 polymer ?
#
loop_
_entity_poly.entity_id
_entity_poly.type
_entity_poly.pdbx_seq_one_letter_code
_entity_poly.pdbx_strand_id
1 'polypeptide(L)'
;MSLYQLQKLIYHVNRDPAQREHYRQDPSTFIKNYELTPAEATAILGIDVRSLYAMGVHSLLLRPFSLLNKVSNEDYAKALKGLE
;
A
#
# COMPACT_ATOMS: atom_id res chain seq x y z
N MET A 1 1.60 -15.59 7.19
CA MET A 1 1.16 -14.69 6.11
C MET A 1 2.39 -14.03 5.52
N SER A 2 2.42 -13.77 4.21
CA SER A 2 3.66 -13.42 3.51
C SER A 2 3.64 -11.96 3.06
N LEU A 3 4.67 -11.19 3.46
CA LEU A 3 5.02 -9.86 2.93
C LEU A 3 4.95 -9.81 1.38
N TYR A 4 5.14 -10.96 0.72
CA TYR A 4 4.92 -11.11 -0.71
C TYR A 4 3.51 -10.71 -1.16
N GLN A 5 2.44 -11.14 -0.49
CA GLN A 5 1.06 -10.84 -0.89
C GLN A 5 0.77 -9.34 -0.79
N LEU A 6 1.24 -8.70 0.28
CA LEU A 6 1.16 -7.25 0.45
C LEU A 6 1.91 -6.50 -0.66
N GLN A 7 3.16 -6.88 -0.94
CA GLN A 7 3.95 -6.23 -2.00
C GLN A 7 3.35 -6.49 -3.39
N LYS A 8 2.79 -7.68 -3.63
CA LYS A 8 2.13 -8.04 -4.89
C LYS A 8 0.88 -7.19 -5.11
N LEU A 9 0.06 -6.98 -4.08
CA LEU A 9 -1.10 -6.09 -4.13
C LEU A 9 -0.68 -4.68 -4.54
N ILE A 10 0.31 -4.10 -3.83
CA ILE A 10 0.81 -2.76 -4.11
C ILE A 10 1.38 -2.68 -5.54
N TYR A 11 2.11 -3.71 -5.98
CA TYR A 11 2.62 -3.80 -7.34
C TYR A 11 1.49 -3.80 -8.39
N HIS A 12 0.43 -4.59 -8.19
CA HIS A 12 -0.72 -4.62 -9.10
C HIS A 12 -1.41 -3.25 -9.20
N VAL A 13 -1.70 -2.60 -8.07
CA VAL A 13 -2.30 -1.25 -8.06
C VAL A 13 -1.40 -0.22 -8.76
N ASN A 14 -0.08 -0.36 -8.60
CA ASN A 14 0.89 0.55 -9.22
C ASN A 14 1.03 0.33 -10.73
N ARG A 15 0.92 -0.91 -11.22
CA ARG A 15 1.31 -1.26 -12.61
C ARG A 15 0.14 -1.56 -13.53
N ASP A 16 -0.94 -2.15 -13.02
CA ASP A 16 -2.08 -2.59 -13.81
C ASP A 16 -3.24 -1.59 -13.68
N PRO A 17 -3.64 -0.91 -14.76
CA PRO A 17 -4.70 0.09 -14.72
C PRO A 17 -6.08 -0.50 -14.38
N ALA A 18 -6.36 -1.75 -14.78
CA ALA A 18 -7.63 -2.41 -14.45
C ALA A 18 -7.69 -2.73 -12.95
N GLN A 19 -6.62 -3.32 -12.41
CA GLN A 19 -6.51 -3.58 -10.96
C GLN A 19 -6.58 -2.29 -10.15
N ARG A 20 -5.96 -1.21 -10.64
CA ARG A 20 -6.04 0.11 -10.02
C ARG A 20 -7.46 0.65 -10.00
N GLU A 21 -8.22 0.51 -11.09
CA GLU A 21 -9.61 0.95 -11.14
C GLU A 21 -10.47 0.16 -10.15
N HIS A 22 -10.33 -1.18 -10.13
CA HIS A 22 -11.02 -2.03 -9.15
C HIS A 22 -10.69 -1.64 -7.71
N TYR A 23 -9.41 -1.40 -7.40
CA TYR A 23 -8.99 -0.93 -6.09
C TYR A 23 -9.60 0.43 -5.71
N ARG A 24 -9.73 1.36 -6.67
CA ARG A 24 -10.32 2.68 -6.42
C ARG A 24 -11.84 2.62 -6.19
N GLN A 25 -12.52 1.70 -6.86
CA GLN A 25 -13.97 1.54 -6.74
C GLN A 25 -14.36 0.92 -5.39
N ASP A 26 -13.68 -0.15 -4.99
CA ASP A 26 -13.94 -0.81 -3.71
C ASP A 26 -12.65 -1.46 -3.15
N PRO A 27 -11.82 -0.69 -2.41
CA PRO A 27 -10.58 -1.20 -1.88
C PRO A 27 -10.81 -2.33 -0.87
N SER A 28 -11.89 -2.27 -0.09
CA SER A 28 -12.24 -3.28 0.92
C SER A 28 -12.55 -4.64 0.32
N THR A 29 -13.21 -4.67 -0.84
CA THR A 29 -13.45 -5.92 -1.58
C THR A 29 -12.20 -6.35 -2.34
N PHE A 30 -11.48 -5.41 -2.96
CA PHE A 30 -10.27 -5.71 -3.72
C PHE A 30 -9.18 -6.42 -2.90
N ILE A 31 -8.94 -5.96 -1.67
CA ILE A 31 -7.88 -6.54 -0.82
C ILE A 31 -8.17 -7.99 -0.40
N LYS A 32 -9.43 -8.43 -0.44
CA LYS A 32 -9.82 -9.83 -0.11
C LYS A 32 -9.29 -10.84 -1.13
N ASN A 33 -8.83 -10.38 -2.30
CA ASN A 33 -8.16 -11.21 -3.29
C ASN A 33 -6.72 -11.59 -2.89
N TYR A 34 -6.23 -11.08 -1.76
CA TYR A 34 -4.89 -11.29 -1.25
C TYR A 34 -4.96 -11.83 0.17
N GLU A 35 -4.04 -12.73 0.52
CA GLU A 35 -3.92 -13.24 1.88
C GLU A 35 -3.18 -12.22 2.75
N LEU A 36 -3.93 -11.24 3.28
CA LEU A 36 -3.43 -10.19 4.18
C LEU A 36 -3.84 -10.45 5.62
N THR A 37 -2.92 -10.21 6.55
CA THR A 37 -3.25 -10.13 7.98
C THR A 37 -4.20 -8.96 8.23
N PRO A 38 -4.93 -8.96 9.36
CA PRO A 38 -5.75 -7.81 9.75
C PRO A 38 -4.95 -6.50 9.79
N ALA A 39 -3.70 -6.54 10.27
CA ALA A 39 -2.83 -5.36 10.35
C ALA A 39 -2.46 -4.82 8.96
N GLU A 40 -2.07 -5.71 8.03
CA GLU A 40 -1.74 -5.33 6.65
C GLU A 40 -2.97 -4.76 5.91
N ALA A 41 -4.13 -5.39 6.10
CA ALA A 41 -5.40 -4.91 5.54
C ALA A 41 -5.76 -3.51 6.06
N THR A 42 -5.66 -3.28 7.38
CA THR A 42 -5.90 -1.97 7.98
C THR A 42 -4.92 -0.92 7.45
N ALA A 43 -3.62 -1.26 7.33
CA ALA A 43 -2.62 -0.34 6.82
C ALA A 43 -2.84 0.02 5.33
N ILE A 44 -3.26 -0.94 4.51
CA ILE A 44 -3.63 -0.68 3.11
C ILE A 44 -4.89 0.18 3.01
N LEU A 45 -5.96 -0.13 3.75
CA LEU A 45 -7.20 0.65 3.67
C LEU A 45 -7.04 2.08 4.20
N GLY A 46 -6.19 2.25 5.22
CA GLY A 46 -5.87 3.56 5.79
C GLY A 46 -4.77 4.34 5.05
N ILE A 47 -4.12 3.73 4.05
CA ILE A 47 -2.93 4.29 3.38
C ILE A 47 -1.86 4.68 4.41
N ASP A 48 -1.67 3.85 5.44
CA ASP A 48 -0.70 4.10 6.50
C ASP A 48 0.71 3.75 6.02
N VAL A 49 1.33 4.71 5.33
CA VAL A 49 2.67 4.60 4.75
C VAL A 49 3.71 4.15 5.78
N ARG A 50 3.60 4.63 7.01
CA ARG A 50 4.53 4.28 8.08
C ARG A 50 4.39 2.83 8.48
N SER A 51 3.15 2.38 8.71
CA SER A 51 2.87 0.98 9.03
C SER A 51 3.29 0.05 7.89
N LEU A 52 2.97 0.39 6.64
CA LEU A 52 3.38 -0.39 5.47
C LEU A 52 4.91 -0.50 5.34
N TYR A 53 5.64 0.59 5.60
CA TYR A 53 7.11 0.55 5.62
C TYR A 53 7.65 -0.32 6.76
N ALA A 54 7.11 -0.17 7.97
CA ALA A 54 7.50 -0.97 9.13
C ALA A 54 7.19 -2.48 8.96
N MET A 55 6.17 -2.82 8.17
CA MET A 55 5.85 -4.20 7.77
C MET A 55 6.83 -4.78 6.75
N GLY A 56 7.76 -3.99 6.21
CA GLY A 56 8.81 -4.42 5.28
C GLY A 56 8.50 -4.17 3.81
N VAL A 57 7.48 -3.38 3.47
CA VAL A 57 7.21 -3.01 2.07
C VAL A 57 8.32 -2.10 1.55
N HIS A 58 8.88 -2.44 0.39
CA HIS A 58 9.94 -1.67 -0.22
C HIS A 58 9.51 -0.23 -0.60
N SER A 59 10.36 0.75 -0.32
CA SER A 59 10.09 2.19 -0.55
C SER A 59 9.76 2.53 -2.01
N LEU A 60 10.41 1.86 -2.98
CA LEU A 60 10.11 2.03 -4.41
C LEU A 60 8.70 1.57 -4.82
N LEU A 61 8.07 0.68 -4.04
CA LEU A 61 6.65 0.30 -4.24
C LEU A 61 5.73 1.27 -3.52
N LEU A 62 6.10 1.72 -2.32
CA LEU A 62 5.27 2.63 -1.52
C LEU A 62 5.11 3.99 -2.16
N ARG A 63 6.18 4.60 -2.66
CA ARG A 63 6.11 5.97 -3.22
C ARG A 63 5.06 6.13 -4.33
N PRO A 64 5.04 5.34 -5.42
CA PRO A 64 3.99 5.45 -6.42
C PRO A 64 2.60 5.13 -5.87
N PHE A 65 2.48 4.19 -4.93
CA PHE A 65 1.20 3.84 -4.30
C PHE A 65 0.64 4.99 -3.46
N SER A 66 1.48 5.66 -2.67
CA SER A 66 1.15 6.85 -1.90
C SER A 66 0.64 7.98 -2.81
N LEU A 67 1.33 8.25 -3.92
CA LEU A 67 0.91 9.26 -4.90
C LEU A 67 -0.45 8.92 -5.53
N LEU A 68 -0.68 7.66 -5.88
CA LEU A 68 -1.97 7.20 -6.41
C LEU A 68 -3.14 7.40 -5.43
N ASN A 69 -2.85 7.38 -4.14
CA ASN A 69 -3.80 7.60 -3.04
C ASN A 69 -3.76 9.04 -2.49
N LYS A 70 -3.23 9.99 -3.27
CA LYS A 70 -3.20 11.44 -2.95
C LYS A 70 -2.37 11.79 -1.71
N VAL A 71 -1.43 10.94 -1.31
CA VAL A 71 -0.43 11.28 -0.31
C VAL A 71 0.71 12.03 -1.00
N SER A 72 0.96 13.27 -0.60
CA SER A 72 2.02 14.12 -1.15
C SER A 72 3.40 13.54 -0.85
N ASN A 73 4.41 13.90 -1.65
CA ASN A 73 5.81 13.51 -1.37
C ASN A 73 6.29 14.02 0.01
N GLU A 74 5.79 15.17 0.46
CA GLU A 74 6.09 15.73 1.78
C GLU A 74 5.50 14.87 2.92
N ASP A 75 4.23 14.49 2.82
CA ASP A 75 3.57 13.60 3.78
C ASP A 75 4.23 12.22 3.81
N TYR A 76 4.60 11.69 2.63
CA TYR A 76 5.36 10.45 2.51
C TYR A 76 6.71 10.55 3.24
N ALA A 77 7.49 11.60 2.99
CA ALA A 77 8.78 11.80 3.67
C ALA A 77 8.60 11.97 5.18
N LYS A 78 7.56 12.69 5.62
CA LYS A 78 7.22 12.87 7.02
C LYS A 78 6.84 11.55 7.69
N ALA A 79 6.11 10.68 7.00
CA ALA A 79 5.73 9.36 7.50
C ALA A 79 6.94 8.43 7.74
N LEU A 80 7.99 8.57 6.93
CA LEU A 80 9.22 7.78 7.04
C LEU A 80 10.29 8.40 7.94
N LYS A 81 10.13 9.66 8.36
CA LYS A 81 11.10 10.34 9.21
C LYS A 81 11.29 9.60 10.53
N GLY A 82 12.54 9.29 10.88
CA GLY A 82 12.91 8.58 12.11
C GLY A 82 12.69 7.06 12.07
N LEU A 83 12.53 6.49 10.88
CA LEU A 83 12.57 5.03 10.64
C LEU A 83 13.90 4.60 10.01
N GLU A 84 14.99 5.32 10.33
CA GLU A 84 16.36 5.03 9.88
C GLU A 84 16.96 3.81 10.58
#